data_AF-A0A369XYX7-F1
#
_entry.id   AF-A0A369XYX7-F1
#
_cell.length_a   1.000
_cell.length_b   1.000
_cell.length_c   1.000
_cell.angle_alpha   90.00
_cell.angle_beta   90.00
_cell.angle_gamma   90.00
#
_symmetry.space_group_name_H-M   'P 1'
#
loop_
_entity.id
_entity.type
_entity.pdbx_description
1 polymer ?
#
loop_
_entity_poly.entity_id
_entity_poly.type
_entity_poly.pdbx_seq_one_letter_code
_entity_poly.pdbx_strand_id
1 'polypeptide(L)' 'MIGEKITVNKSNEKIEHVVYITKSGKKYHRESCRYNKNTRAMSVEEARGRGLEACKVCWE' A
#
# COMPACT_ATOMS: atom_id res chain seq x y z
N MET A 1 10.57 40.46 -17.42
CA MET A 1 9.09 40.45 -17.30
C MET A 1 8.63 39.10 -17.80
N ILE A 2 8.34 38.20 -16.86
CA ILE A 2 7.02 37.55 -16.63
C ILE A 2 6.57 36.66 -17.81
N GLY A 3 6.21 35.39 -17.63
CA GLY A 3 5.78 34.74 -16.41
C GLY A 3 5.87 33.24 -16.52
N GLU A 4 5.85 32.64 -15.34
CA GLU A 4 5.85 31.22 -15.12
C GLU A 4 4.70 30.54 -15.87
N LYS A 5 5.00 29.44 -16.56
CA LYS A 5 4.01 28.38 -16.75
C LYS A 5 4.34 27.30 -15.75
N ILE A 6 3.87 27.52 -14.52
CA ILE A 6 3.75 26.50 -13.49
C ILE A 6 2.87 25.39 -14.06
N THR A 7 3.49 24.29 -14.48
CA THR A 7 2.84 23.00 -14.76
C THR A 7 2.51 22.32 -13.44
N VAL A 8 1.47 22.81 -12.78
CA VAL A 8 0.77 22.05 -11.74
C VAL A 8 -0.60 21.70 -12.31
N ASN A 9 -1.24 20.68 -11.73
CA ASN A 9 -2.58 20.14 -12.00
C ASN A 9 -2.55 18.96 -13.00
N LYS A 10 -2.93 17.72 -12.67
CA LYS A 10 -3.64 17.18 -11.50
C LYS A 10 -3.70 15.65 -11.68
N SER A 11 -4.00 14.93 -10.59
CA SER A 11 -4.13 13.46 -10.45
C SER A 11 -2.82 12.87 -9.90
N ASN A 12 -2.75 12.33 -8.70
CA ASN A 12 -3.73 11.50 -8.02
C ASN A 12 -3.46 11.65 -6.53
N GLU A 13 -4.49 11.82 -5.71
CA GLU A 13 -4.37 11.50 -4.29
C GLU A 13 -3.71 10.12 -4.26
N LYS A 14 -2.46 10.04 -3.80
CA LYS A 14 -1.81 8.76 -3.55
C LYS A 14 -2.70 8.17 -2.46
N ILE A 15 -3.70 7.39 -2.87
CA ILE A 15 -4.45 6.55 -1.95
C ILE A 15 -3.33 5.75 -1.33
N GLU A 16 -2.92 6.11 -0.14
CA GLU A 16 -1.95 5.36 0.63
C GLU A 16 -2.63 4.00 0.78
N HIS A 17 -2.30 3.07 -0.11
CA HIS A 17 -2.86 1.73 -0.07
C HIS A 17 -2.25 1.12 1.20
N VAL A 18 -2.95 1.27 2.31
CA VAL A 18 -2.56 0.68 3.59
C VAL A 18 -2.87 -0.80 3.49
N VAL A 19 -1.82 -1.60 3.67
CA VAL A 19 -1.91 -3.05 3.75
C VAL A 19 -1.51 -3.50 5.14
N TYR A 20 -1.97 -4.69 5.48
CA TYR A 20 -1.81 -5.27 6.79
C TYR A 20 -0.90 -6.47 6.67
N ILE A 21 0.13 -6.53 7.51
CA ILE A 21 1.03 -7.69 7.55
C ILE A 21 0.83 -8.47 8.84
N THR A 22 1.01 -9.79 8.73
CA THR A 22 1.04 -10.69 9.87
C THR A 22 2.41 -10.67 10.56
N LYS A 23 2.49 -11.15 11.81
CA LYS A 23 3.75 -11.29 12.57
C LYS A 23 4.85 -12.00 11.78
N SER A 24 4.46 -12.96 10.94
CA SER A 24 5.39 -13.74 10.10
C SER A 24 5.88 -13.00 8.85
N GLY A 25 5.25 -11.88 8.47
CA GLY A 25 5.79 -10.93 7.48
C GLY A 25 6.20 -11.55 6.15
N LYS A 26 5.52 -12.61 5.68
CA LYS A 26 5.77 -13.17 4.34
C LYS A 26 4.85 -12.56 3.28
N LYS A 27 3.66 -12.14 3.70
CA LYS A 27 2.62 -11.62 2.81
C LYS A 27 1.94 -10.41 3.41
N TYR A 28 1.51 -9.50 2.55
CA TYR A 28 0.62 -8.40 2.89
C TYR A 28 -0.82 -8.77 2.57
N HIS A 29 -1.76 -8.22 3.33
CA HIS A 29 -3.18 -8.54 3.36
C HIS A 29 -4.03 -7.27 3.31
N ARG A 30 -5.30 -7.39 2.90
CA ARG A 30 -6.32 -6.35 3.14
C ARG A 30 -6.81 -6.43 4.59
N GLU A 31 -7.40 -5.35 5.11
CA GLU A 31 -8.04 -5.34 6.44
C GLU A 31 -9.05 -6.48 6.61
N SER A 32 -9.84 -6.73 5.57
CA SER A 32 -10.93 -7.72 5.54
C SER A 32 -10.44 -9.17 5.33
N CYS A 33 -9.13 -9.42 5.40
CA CYS A 33 -8.60 -10.76 5.21
C CYS A 33 -8.98 -11.69 6.37
N ARG A 34 -9.78 -12.74 6.08
CA ARG A 34 -10.21 -13.76 7.06
C ARG A 34 -9.07 -14.44 7.82
N TYR A 35 -7.86 -14.48 7.26
CA TYR A 35 -6.69 -15.15 7.84
C TYR A 35 -5.74 -14.21 8.58
N ASN A 36 -6.00 -12.90 8.55
CA ASN A 36 -5.15 -11.90 9.17
C ASN A 36 -5.52 -11.74 10.65
N LYS A 37 -4.76 -12.38 11.55
CA LYS A 37 -5.01 -12.36 13.01
C LYS A 37 -4.12 -11.40 13.79
N ASN A 38 -3.20 -10.71 13.12
CA ASN A 38 -2.24 -9.85 13.77
C ASN A 38 -1.75 -8.83 12.76
N THR A 39 -2.12 -7.57 12.88
CA THR A 39 -2.30 -6.73 11.70
C THR A 39 -1.54 -5.41 11.86
N ARG A 40 -0.23 -5.46 11.61
CA ARG A 40 0.57 -4.24 11.55
C ARG A 40 0.26 -3.55 10.22
N ALA A 41 -0.26 -2.33 10.28
CA ALA A 41 -0.59 -1.54 9.11
C ALA A 41 0.68 -0.89 8.55
N MET A 42 0.85 -0.93 7.23
CA MET A 42 1.95 -0.29 6.51
C MET A 42 1.56 0.02 5.07
N SER A 43 2.25 0.95 4.42
CA SER A 43 1.98 1.29 3.02
C SER A 43 2.42 0.15 2.08
N VAL A 44 1.70 -0.08 0.97
CA VAL A 44 2.07 -1.07 -0.06
C VAL A 44 3.49 -0.87 -0.56
N GLU A 45 3.96 0.39 -0.64
CA GLU A 45 5.32 0.72 -1.07
C GLU A 45 6.36 0.15 -0.09
N GLU A 46 6.16 0.33 1.22
CA GLU A 46 7.02 -0.28 2.24
C GLU A 46 6.93 -1.81 2.18
N ALA A 47 5.72 -2.35 1.99
CA ALA A 47 5.53 -3.80 1.91
C ALA A 47 6.33 -4.42 0.76
N ARG A 48 6.24 -3.81 -0.43
CA ARG A 48 7.02 -4.21 -1.61
C ARG A 48 8.52 -4.01 -1.41
N GLY A 49 8.94 -2.90 -0.81
CA GLY A 49 10.35 -2.63 -0.51
C GLY A 49 10.97 -3.68 0.42
N ARG A 50 10.16 -4.30 1.27
CA ARG A 50 10.57 -5.40 2.16
C ARG A 50 10.50 -6.79 1.52
N GLY A 51 10.08 -6.89 0.25
CA GLY A 51 9.94 -8.18 -0.45
C GLY A 51 8.72 -9.00 0.01
N LEU A 52 7.70 -8.36 0.57
CA LEU A 52 6.45 -9.03 0.94
C LEU A 52 5.63 -9.35 -0.31
N GLU A 53 5.03 -10.55 -0.33
CA GLU A 53 4.14 -10.96 -1.42
C GLU A 53 2.67 -10.64 -1.13
N ALA A 54 1.85 -10.52 -2.18
CA ALA A 54 0.42 -10.36 -2.01
C ALA A 54 -0.22 -11.65 -1.44
N CYS A 55 -1.14 -11.52 -0.47
CA CYS A 55 -1.97 -12.64 -0.08
C CYS A 55 -2.92 -13.02 -1.22
N LYS A 56 -2.85 -14.27 -1.71
CA LYS A 56 -3.74 -14.76 -2.77
C LYS A 56 -5.21 -14.47 -2.46
N VAL A 57 -5.71 -14.85 -1.29
CA VAL A 57 -7.11 -14.59 -0.85
C VAL A 57 -7.50 -13.10 -0.89
N CYS A 58 -6.53 -12.19 -0.71
CA CYS A 58 -6.79 -10.76 -0.78
C CYS A 58 -6.68 -10.20 -2.20
N TRP A 59 -6.04 -10.87 -3.14
CA TRP A 59 -5.87 -10.40 -4.52
C TRP A 59 -6.29 -11.48 -5.55
N GLU A 60 -7.20 -12.35 -5.12
CA GLU A 60 -7.94 -13.34 -5.91
C GLU A 60 -9.37 -12.85 -6.09
#